data_AF-A0A9Q1FRP5-F1
#
_entry.id   AF-A0A9Q1FRP5-F1
#
_cell.length_a   1.000
_cell.length_b   1.000
_cell.length_c   1.000
_cell.angle_alpha   90.00
_cell.angle_beta   90.00
_cell.angle_gamma   90.00
#
_symmetry.space_group_name_H-M   'P 1'
#
loop_
_entity.id
_entity.type
_entity.pdbx_description
1 polymer ?
#
loop_
_entity_poly.entity_id
_entity_poly.type
_entity_poly.pdbx_seq_one_letter_code
_entity_poly.pdbx_strand_id
1 'polypeptide(L)'
;MAQWNQLQQLDTRYLEQLYHLYSDSFPMELRQFLAPWIESQDWAYAANKESHATLVFHNLLGEIDQQYSRFLQENNVLYQHNLRRIKQHLQSKYLEKPMEIARIVARCLWEEQRLLQSATTASQV
;
A
#
# COMPACT_ATOMS: atom_id res chain seq x y z
N MET A 1 16.28 -0.99 0.81
CA MET A 1 15.47 0.09 1.44
C MET A 1 14.12 0.09 0.76
N ALA A 2 13.03 0.22 1.49
CA ALA A 2 11.70 0.27 0.89
C ALA A 2 11.55 1.54 0.04
N GLN A 3 10.89 1.46 -1.11
CA GLN A 3 10.50 2.58 -1.96
C GLN A 3 9.77 3.65 -1.15
N TRP A 4 8.95 3.22 -0.18
CA TRP A 4 8.28 4.10 0.78
C TRP A 4 9.21 5.09 1.49
N ASN A 5 10.39 4.64 1.93
CA ASN A 5 11.33 5.50 2.65
C ASN A 5 11.90 6.60 1.74
N GLN A 6 12.06 6.31 0.45
CA GLN A 6 12.53 7.30 -0.53
C GLN A 6 11.46 8.35 -0.79
N LEU A 7 10.19 7.93 -0.88
CA LEU A 7 9.05 8.83 -1.07
C LEU A 7 8.90 9.82 0.09
N GLN A 8 9.13 9.37 1.33
CA GLN A 8 9.07 10.22 2.52
C GLN A 8 10.17 11.29 2.57
N GLN A 9 11.26 11.12 1.82
CA GLN A 9 12.39 12.06 1.77
C GLN A 9 12.24 13.12 0.66
N LEU A 10 11.15 13.09 -0.10
CA LEU A 10 10.91 14.02 -1.19
C LEU A 10 10.55 15.43 -0.69
N ASP A 11 10.82 16.42 -1.54
CA ASP A 11 10.39 17.80 -1.30
C ASP A 11 8.86 17.88 -1.08
N THR A 12 8.43 18.88 -0.31
CA THR A 12 7.02 19.13 0.02
C THR A 12 6.10 19.18 -1.20
N ARG A 13 6.60 19.68 -2.34
CA ARG A 13 5.85 19.75 -3.61
C ARG A 13 5.44 18.36 -4.15
N TYR A 14 6.27 17.34 -3.93
CA TYR A 14 6.02 15.97 -4.36
C TYR A 14 5.23 15.20 -3.30
N LEU A 15 5.35 15.56 -2.02
CA LEU A 15 4.51 15.00 -0.97
C LEU A 15 3.03 15.34 -1.19
N GLU A 16 2.71 16.56 -1.63
CA GLU A 16 1.35 16.92 -2.05
C GLU A 16 0.82 15.97 -3.12
N GLN A 17 1.60 15.75 -4.20
CA GLN A 17 1.22 14.81 -5.25
C GLN A 17 1.07 13.37 -4.73
N LEU A 18 1.96 12.96 -3.81
CA LEU A 18 1.90 11.66 -3.16
C LEU A 18 0.60 11.48 -2.34
N TYR A 19 0.16 12.50 -1.59
CA TYR A 19 -1.10 12.45 -0.84
C TYR A 19 -2.31 12.23 -1.75
N HIS A 20 -2.30 12.79 -2.96
CA HIS A 20 -3.39 12.60 -3.93
C HIS A 20 -3.44 11.19 -4.52
N LEU A 21 -2.39 10.38 -4.37
CA LEU A 21 -2.36 8.98 -4.85
C LEU A 21 -3.14 8.03 -3.93
N TYR A 22 -3.28 8.38 -2.65
CA TYR A 22 -3.96 7.54 -1.66
C TYR A 22 -5.43 7.93 -1.56
N SER A 23 -6.28 6.92 -1.38
CA SER A 23 -7.72 7.09 -1.23
C SER A 23 -8.26 6.08 -0.22
N ASP A 24 -9.54 6.17 0.14
CA ASP A 24 -10.18 5.17 1.01
C ASP A 24 -10.01 3.73 0.50
N SER A 25 -9.86 3.59 -0.82
CA SER A 25 -9.63 2.31 -1.50
C SER A 25 -8.26 1.68 -1.19
N PHE A 26 -7.23 2.51 -1.01
CA PHE A 26 -5.86 2.11 -0.68
C PHE A 26 -5.25 3.19 0.22
N PRO A 27 -5.41 3.05 1.55
CA PRO A 27 -5.02 4.08 2.50
C PRO A 27 -3.50 4.11 2.70
N MET A 28 -2.97 5.30 2.98
CA MET A 28 -1.54 5.51 3.20
C MET A 28 -1.01 4.68 4.37
N GLU A 29 -1.81 4.46 5.40
CA GLU A 29 -1.45 3.62 6.55
C GLU A 29 -1.17 2.18 6.11
N LEU A 30 -1.99 1.61 5.22
CA LEU A 30 -1.76 0.26 4.70
C LEU A 30 -0.45 0.21 3.90
N ARG A 31 -0.23 1.22 3.06
CA ARG A 31 1.00 1.36 2.28
C ARG A 31 2.24 1.44 3.15
N GLN A 32 2.19 2.20 4.25
CA GLN A 32 3.29 2.39 5.18
C GLN A 32 3.55 1.13 6.02
N PHE A 33 2.52 0.57 6.65
CA PHE A 33 2.68 -0.56 7.58
C PHE A 33 3.16 -1.82 6.88
N LEU A 34 2.71 -2.04 5.64
CA LEU A 34 3.07 -3.18 4.83
C LEU A 34 4.02 -2.84 3.69
N ALA A 35 4.72 -1.69 3.75
CA ALA A 35 5.59 -1.25 2.66
C ALA A 35 6.54 -2.35 2.13
N PRO A 36 7.30 -3.07 2.98
CA PRO A 36 8.22 -4.11 2.49
C PRO A 36 7.49 -5.28 1.83
N TRP A 37 6.34 -5.66 2.37
CA TRP A 37 5.55 -6.77 1.84
C TRP A 37 4.88 -6.38 0.52
N ILE A 38 4.22 -5.22 0.46
CA ILE A 38 3.57 -4.70 -0.74
C ILE A 38 4.59 -4.60 -1.88
N GLU A 39 5.77 -4.03 -1.63
CA GLU A 39 6.80 -3.87 -2.66
C GLU A 39 7.41 -5.20 -3.13
N SER A 40 7.24 -6.29 -2.36
CA SER A 40 7.71 -7.62 -2.74
C SER A 40 6.76 -8.40 -3.66
N GLN A 41 5.51 -7.96 -3.81
CA GLN A 41 4.50 -8.68 -4.61
C GLN A 41 4.44 -8.17 -6.05
N ASP A 42 4.15 -9.07 -6.99
CA ASP A 42 3.88 -8.71 -8.39
C ASP A 42 2.40 -8.35 -8.59
N TRP A 43 2.07 -7.10 -8.28
CA TRP A 43 0.71 -6.56 -8.42
C TRP A 43 0.25 -6.48 -9.87
N ALA A 44 1.16 -6.31 -10.84
CA ALA A 44 0.82 -6.29 -12.25
C ALA A 44 0.36 -7.68 -12.71
N TYR A 45 1.04 -8.74 -12.26
CA TYR A 45 0.60 -10.11 -12.51
C TYR A 45 -0.71 -10.42 -11.78
N ALA A 46 -0.84 -10.03 -10.51
CA ALA A 46 -2.07 -10.18 -9.74
C ALA A 46 -3.27 -9.49 -10.42
N ALA A 47 -3.09 -8.28 -10.95
CA ALA A 47 -4.11 -7.52 -11.66
C ALA A 47 -4.63 -8.20 -12.95
N ASN A 48 -3.86 -9.14 -13.51
CA ASN A 48 -4.18 -9.86 -14.74
C ASN A 48 -4.60 -11.32 -14.49
N LYS A 49 -4.40 -11.86 -13.28
CA LYS A 49 -4.70 -13.26 -12.96
C LYS A 49 -5.50 -13.38 -11.67
N GLU A 50 -6.78 -13.68 -11.80
CA GLU A 50 -7.72 -13.76 -10.67
C GLU A 50 -7.26 -14.69 -9.55
N SER A 51 -6.83 -15.92 -9.88
CA SER A 51 -6.35 -16.88 -8.87
C SER A 51 -5.17 -16.34 -8.06
N HIS A 52 -4.30 -15.54 -8.70
CA HIS A 52 -3.16 -14.93 -8.04
C HIS A 52 -3.58 -13.69 -7.24
N ALA A 53 -4.51 -12.89 -7.77
CA ALA A 53 -5.12 -11.78 -7.03
C ALA A 53 -5.75 -12.25 -5.72
N THR A 54 -6.53 -13.34 -5.75
CA THR A 54 -7.15 -13.94 -4.57
C THR A 54 -6.10 -14.38 -3.56
N LEU A 55 -5.04 -15.05 -4.01
CA LEU A 55 -3.94 -15.46 -3.13
C LEU A 55 -3.25 -14.26 -2.48
N VAL A 56 -2.85 -13.26 -3.27
CA VAL A 56 -2.20 -12.04 -2.78
C VAL A 56 -3.12 -11.28 -1.82
N PHE A 57 -4.42 -11.23 -2.11
CA PHE A 57 -5.41 -10.61 -1.22
C PHE A 57 -5.53 -11.33 0.12
N HIS A 58 -5.60 -12.66 0.13
CA HIS A 58 -5.60 -13.42 1.38
C HIS A 58 -4.30 -13.23 2.18
N ASN A 59 -3.16 -13.21 1.49
CA ASN A 59 -1.88 -12.94 2.13
C ASN A 59 -1.83 -11.52 2.71
N LEU A 60 -2.35 -10.52 2.00
CA LEU A 60 -2.46 -9.13 2.48
C LEU A 60 -3.27 -9.08 3.80
N LEU A 61 -4.39 -9.79 3.88
CA LEU A 61 -5.17 -9.86 5.12
C LEU A 61 -4.39 -10.53 6.27
N GLY A 62 -3.61 -11.57 5.96
CA GLY A 62 -2.74 -12.23 6.95
C GLY A 62 -1.63 -11.31 7.47
N GLU A 63 -1.01 -10.52 6.58
CA GLU A 63 -0.01 -9.53 6.95
C GLU A 63 -0.59 -8.41 7.82
N ILE A 64 -1.83 -7.98 7.55
CA ILE A 64 -2.54 -7.03 8.43
C ILE A 64 -2.71 -7.62 9.83
N ASP A 65 -3.08 -8.90 9.95
CA ASP A 65 -3.23 -9.58 11.25
C ASP A 65 -1.89 -9.71 12.01
N GLN A 66 -0.80 -9.93 11.27
CA GLN A 66 0.55 -9.97 11.83
C GLN A 66 0.97 -8.59 12.36
N GLN A 67 0.76 -7.51 11.60
CA GLN A 67 1.04 -6.15 12.06
C GLN A 67 0.13 -5.74 13.22
N TYR A 68 -1.14 -6.16 13.20
CA TYR A 68 -2.07 -5.91 14.30
C TYR A 68 -1.56 -6.54 15.60
N SER A 69 -1.08 -7.80 15.54
CA SER A 69 -0.51 -8.50 16.69
C SER A 69 0.73 -7.79 17.25
N ARG A 70 1.56 -7.20 16.38
CA ARG A 70 2.69 -6.38 16.78
C ARG A 70 2.26 -5.09 17.47
N PHE A 71 1.31 -4.35 16.90
CA PHE A 71 0.79 -3.11 17.51
C PHE A 71 0.00 -3.37 18.80
N LEU A 72 -0.52 -4.58 18.99
CA LEU A 72 -1.09 -5.02 20.26
C LEU A 72 -0.04 -5.07 21.37
N GLN A 73 1.15 -5.61 21.08
CA GLN A 73 2.27 -5.65 22.03
C GLN A 73 2.82 -4.25 22.33
N GLU A 74 2.81 -3.36 21.34
CA GLU A 74 3.27 -1.97 21.47
C GLU A 74 2.23 -1.05 22.16
N ASN A 75 1.06 -1.57 22.59
CA ASN A 75 -0.06 -0.82 23.18
C ASN A 75 -0.56 0.37 22.34
N ASN A 76 -0.38 0.31 21.01
CA ASN A 76 -0.80 1.38 20.11
C ASN A 76 -2.25 1.20 19.65
N VAL A 77 -3.19 1.65 20.48
CA VAL A 77 -4.65 1.52 20.25
C VAL A 77 -5.08 2.19 18.94
N LEU A 78 -4.44 3.29 18.54
CA LEU A 78 -4.77 4.01 17.31
C LEU A 78 -4.46 3.17 16.07
N TYR A 79 -3.26 2.56 16.01
CA TYR A 79 -2.88 1.72 14.87
C TYR A 79 -3.66 0.40 14.84
N GLN A 80 -3.99 -0.17 16.00
CA GLN A 80 -4.89 -1.31 16.09
C GLN A 80 -6.26 -0.99 15.48
N HIS A 81 -6.87 0.13 15.88
CA HIS A 81 -8.15 0.58 15.35
C HIS A 81 -8.09 0.82 13.85
N ASN A 82 -7.04 1.49 13.36
CA ASN A 82 -6.86 1.76 11.93
C ASN A 82 -6.72 0.47 11.13
N LEU A 83 -5.84 -0.47 11.53
CA LEU A 83 -5.69 -1.75 10.83
C LEU A 83 -6.98 -2.56 10.81
N ARG A 84 -7.72 -2.59 11.93
CA ARG A 84 -9.01 -3.28 11.99
C ARG A 84 -10.01 -2.68 11.00
N ARG A 85 -10.09 -1.35 10.93
CA ARG A 85 -10.98 -0.63 9.99
C ARG A 85 -10.58 -0.89 8.54
N ILE A 86 -9.28 -0.85 8.24
CA ILE A 86 -8.74 -1.13 6.90
C ILE A 86 -9.05 -2.56 6.49
N LYS A 87 -8.82 -3.55 7.35
CA LYS A 87 -9.12 -4.96 7.08
C LYS A 87 -10.59 -5.15 6.71
N GLN A 88 -11.50 -4.58 7.53
CA GLN A 88 -12.94 -4.65 7.27
C GLN A 88 -13.33 -3.99 5.95
N HIS A 89 -12.76 -2.82 5.65
CA HIS A 89 -13.01 -2.12 4.38
C HIS A 89 -12.55 -2.96 3.18
N LEU A 90 -11.33 -3.51 3.25
CA LEU A 90 -10.77 -4.34 2.20
C LEU A 90 -11.62 -5.58 1.95
N GLN A 91 -12.01 -6.30 3.02
CA GLN A 91 -12.87 -7.46 2.92
C GLN A 91 -14.24 -7.10 2.33
N SER A 92 -14.88 -6.03 2.81
CA SER A 92 -16.20 -5.64 2.29
C SER A 92 -16.19 -5.23 0.82
N LYS A 93 -15.10 -4.63 0.34
CA LYS A 93 -15.03 -4.03 -1.00
C LYS A 93 -14.39 -4.94 -2.05
N TYR A 94 -13.40 -5.75 -1.66
CA TYR A 94 -12.55 -6.49 -2.59
C TYR A 94 -12.57 -8.00 -2.41
N LEU A 95 -13.27 -8.56 -1.41
CA LEU A 95 -13.35 -10.01 -1.23
C LEU A 95 -13.95 -10.71 -2.45
N GLU A 96 -14.97 -10.12 -3.07
CA GLU A 96 -15.58 -10.66 -4.30
C GLU A 96 -14.83 -10.26 -5.57
N LYS A 97 -13.92 -9.28 -5.49
CA LYS A 97 -13.20 -8.70 -6.64
C LYS A 97 -11.73 -8.37 -6.29
N PRO A 98 -10.90 -9.38 -5.98
CA PRO A 98 -9.52 -9.15 -5.52
C PRO A 98 -8.62 -8.56 -6.61
N MET A 99 -8.99 -8.67 -7.88
CA MET A 99 -8.25 -8.04 -8.98
C MET A 99 -8.32 -6.51 -8.94
N GLU A 100 -9.41 -5.93 -8.42
CA GLU A 100 -9.58 -4.47 -8.35
C GLU A 100 -8.57 -3.85 -7.40
N ILE A 101 -8.40 -4.42 -6.19
CA ILE A 101 -7.36 -3.94 -5.27
C ILE A 101 -5.97 -4.15 -5.86
N ALA A 102 -5.72 -5.28 -6.54
CA ALA A 102 -4.42 -5.50 -7.18
C ALA A 102 -4.10 -4.43 -8.24
N ARG A 103 -5.09 -4.02 -9.05
CA ARG A 103 -4.96 -2.92 -10.02
C ARG A 103 -4.69 -1.58 -9.35
N ILE A 104 -5.40 -1.29 -8.26
CA ILE A 104 -5.23 -0.03 -7.50
C ILE A 104 -3.81 0.03 -6.95
N VAL A 105 -3.35 -1.03 -6.29
CA VAL A 105 -1.99 -1.08 -5.72
C VAL A 105 -0.93 -1.01 -6.82
N ALA A 106 -1.08 -1.77 -7.91
CA ALA A 106 -0.17 -1.71 -9.05
C ALA A 106 -0.06 -0.28 -9.62
N ARG A 107 -1.19 0.41 -9.76
CA ARG A 107 -1.24 1.79 -10.24
C ARG A 107 -0.58 2.74 -9.26
N CYS A 108 -0.87 2.65 -7.95
CA CYS A 108 -0.24 3.49 -6.94
C CYS A 108 1.28 3.33 -6.95
N LEU A 109 1.80 2.08 -6.96
CA LEU A 109 3.24 1.83 -7.01
C LEU A 109 3.91 2.37 -8.29
N TRP A 110 3.22 2.28 -9.43
CA TRP A 110 3.71 2.85 -10.68
C TRP A 110 3.75 4.39 -10.64
N GLU A 111 2.71 5.03 -10.10
CA GLU A 111 2.67 6.49 -9.95
C GLU A 111 3.72 6.99 -8.94
N GLU A 112 3.94 6.26 -7.84
CA GLU A 112 5.04 6.50 -6.89
C GLU A 112 6.42 6.45 -7.58
N GLN A 113 6.69 5.43 -8.39
CA GLN A 113 7.94 5.32 -9.13
C GLN A 113 8.13 6.47 -10.13
N ARG A 114 7.06 6.85 -10.84
CA ARG A 114 7.09 8.00 -11.77
C ARG A 114 7.42 9.30 -11.03
N LEU A 115 6.86 9.46 -9.84
CA LEU A 115 7.09 10.62 -8.98
C LEU A 115 8.53 10.65 -8.45
N LEU A 116 9.08 9.51 -8.03
CA LEU A 116 10.50 9.39 -7.66
C LEU A 116 11.44 9.72 -8.82
N GLN A 117 11.14 9.24 -10.03
CA GLN A 117 11.92 9.57 -11.23
C GLN A 117 11.88 11.07 -11.56
N SER A 118 10.70 11.68 -11.42
CA SER A 118 10.51 13.12 -11.64
C SER A 118 11.30 13.95 -10.62
N ALA A 119 11.29 13.55 -9.36
CA ALA A 119 12.10 14.19 -8.33
C ALA A 119 13.60 14.01 -8.56
N THR A 120 14.04 12.81 -8.93
CA THR A 120 15.46 12.51 -9.20
C THR A 120 15.99 13.33 -10.36
N THR A 121 15.22 13.45 -11.44
CA THR A 121 15.59 14.28 -12.60
C THR A 121 15.61 15.76 -12.27
N ALA A 122 14.65 16.25 -11.47
CA ALA A 122 14.63 17.64 -11.00
C ALA A 122 15.79 18.01 -10.07
N SER A 123 16.36 17.05 -9.33
CA SER A 123 17.55 17.27 -8.48
C SER A 123 18.87 17.18 -9.26
N GLN A 124 18.87 16.68 -10.49
CA GLN A 124 20.06 16.56 -11.35
C GLN A 124 20.22 17.74 -12.34
N VAL A 125 19.27 18.69 -12.35
CA VAL A 125 19.28 19.92 -13.15
C VAL A 125 19.51 21.11 -12.23
#